data_AF-A0A2U2HGG3-F1
#
_entry.id   AF-A0A2U2HGG3-F1
#
_cell.length_a   1.000
_cell.length_b   1.000
_cell.length_c   1.000
_cell.angle_alpha   90.00
_cell.angle_beta   90.00
_cell.angle_gamma   90.00
#
_symmetry.space_group_name_H-M   'P 1'
#
loop_
_entity.id
_entity.type
_entity.pdbx_description
1 polymer ?
#
loop_
_entity_poly.entity_id
_entity_poly.type
_entity_poly.pdbx_seq_one_letter_code
_entity_poly.pdbx_strand_id
1 'polypeptide(L)' 'MEDSNIRKAIYNMGGPKIAAQGLDVSRSAIGKWIRLGVIPNLEKATMVAEASGFDVAVLRPRYEQKAL' A
#
# COMPACT_ATOMS: atom_id res chain seq x y z
N MET A 1 -6.45 -3.60 16.58
CA MET A 1 -5.49 -3.54 15.45
C MET A 1 -5.94 -2.35 14.63
N GLU A 2 -5.20 -1.24 14.66
CA GLU A 2 -5.60 -0.04 13.93
C GLU A 2 -5.78 -0.35 12.44
N ASP A 3 -6.86 0.20 11.92
CA ASP A 3 -7.42 -0.13 10.62
C ASP A 3 -6.58 0.58 9.53
N SER A 4 -5.42 -0.01 9.21
CA SER A 4 -4.46 0.55 8.25
C SER A 4 -5.13 0.92 6.93
N ASN A 5 -4.98 2.17 6.50
CA ASN A 5 -5.49 2.63 5.20
C ASN A 5 -4.92 1.78 4.05
N ILE A 6 -3.70 1.27 4.18
CA ILE A 6 -3.11 0.32 3.23
C ILE A 6 -3.92 -0.98 3.19
N ARG A 7 -4.32 -1.51 4.35
CA ARG A 7 -5.15 -2.73 4.39
C ARG A 7 -6.44 -2.49 3.63
N LYS A 8 -7.16 -1.41 3.94
CA LYS A 8 -8.42 -1.06 3.25
C LYS A 8 -8.21 -0.91 1.75
N ALA A 9 -7.17 -0.19 1.34
CA ALA A 9 -6.83 -0.01 -0.07
C ALA A 9 -6.58 -1.34 -0.80
N ILE A 10 -5.79 -2.25 -0.19
CA ILE A 10 -5.51 -3.57 -0.75
C ILE A 10 -6.77 -4.44 -0.84
N TYR A 11 -7.68 -4.35 0.12
CA TYR A 11 -8.96 -5.09 0.06
C TYR A 11 -9.90 -4.51 -1.01
N ASN A 12 -9.90 -3.19 -1.23
CA ASN A 12 -10.63 -2.57 -2.35
C ASN A 12 -10.14 -3.05 -3.72
N MET A 13 -8.85 -3.42 -3.83
CA MET A 13 -8.29 -4.04 -5.05
C MET A 13 -8.67 -5.53 -5.24
N GLY A 14 -9.49 -6.12 -4.37
CA GLY A 14 -9.82 -7.55 -4.40
C GLY A 14 -8.93 -8.41 -3.48
N GLY A 15 -8.17 -7.77 -2.59
CA GLY A 15 -7.41 -8.43 -1.53
C GLY A 15 -5.94 -8.72 -1.87
N PRO A 16 -5.17 -9.23 -0.88
CA PRO A 16 -3.70 -9.29 -0.98
C PRO A 16 -3.16 -10.13 -2.14
N LYS A 17 -3.86 -11.19 -2.55
CA LYS A 17 -3.45 -12.04 -3.68
C LYS A 17 -3.60 -11.30 -5.01
N ILE A 18 -4.75 -10.68 -5.23
CA ILE A 18 -5.07 -9.96 -6.48
C ILE A 18 -4.20 -8.70 -6.58
N ALA A 19 -4.06 -7.95 -5.49
CA ALA A 19 -3.19 -6.78 -5.45
C ALA A 19 -1.73 -7.14 -5.74
N ALA A 20 -1.20 -8.23 -5.16
CA ALA A 20 0.17 -8.68 -5.44
C ALA A 20 0.39 -9.00 -6.93
N GLN A 21 -0.58 -9.66 -7.57
CA GLN A 21 -0.52 -10.00 -8.98
C GLN A 21 -0.61 -8.74 -9.87
N GLY A 22 -1.56 -7.84 -9.60
CA GLY A 22 -1.77 -6.62 -10.39
C GLY A 22 -0.64 -5.60 -10.25
N LEU A 23 0.10 -5.63 -9.13
CA LEU A 23 1.22 -4.74 -8.87
C LEU A 23 2.57 -5.35 -9.24
N ASP A 24 2.62 -6.61 -9.69
CA ASP A 24 3.84 -7.38 -9.93
C ASP A 24 4.80 -7.37 -8.73
N VAL A 25 4.26 -7.73 -7.56
CA VAL A 25 5.03 -7.83 -6.30
C VAL A 25 4.72 -9.12 -5.56
N SER A 26 5.62 -9.53 -4.67
CA SER A 26 5.36 -10.68 -3.80
C SER A 26 4.25 -10.38 -2.79
N ARG A 27 3.47 -11.41 -2.41
CA ARG A 27 2.48 -11.31 -1.30
C ARG A 27 3.14 -10.87 0.02
N SER A 28 4.41 -11.21 0.22
CA SER A 28 5.20 -10.77 1.37
C SER A 28 5.42 -9.26 1.39
N ALA A 29 5.61 -8.63 0.21
CA ALA A 29 5.72 -7.18 0.10
C ALA A 29 4.41 -6.49 0.53
N ILE A 30 3.25 -6.99 0.06
CA ILE A 30 1.93 -6.49 0.49
C ILE A 30 1.76 -6.61 2.00
N GLY A 31 2.10 -7.78 2.58
CA GLY A 31 2.04 -7.99 4.02
C GLY A 31 2.95 -7.04 4.81
N LYS A 32 4.13 -6.70 4.25
CA LYS A 32 5.03 -5.70 4.82
C LYS A 32 4.43 -4.30 4.76
N TRP A 33 3.84 -3.88 3.64
CA TRP A 33 3.20 -2.56 3.52
C TRP A 33 2.02 -2.40 4.47
N ILE A 34 1.19 -3.44 4.61
CA ILE A 34 0.07 -3.44 5.56
C ILE A 34 0.56 -3.27 7.00
N ARG A 35 1.63 -3.99 7.38
CA ARG A 35 2.23 -3.92 8.72
C ARG A 35 2.89 -2.58 9.00
N LEU A 36 3.59 -2.01 8.01
CA LEU A 36 4.27 -0.72 8.13
C LEU A 36 3.32 0.47 7.96
N GLY A 37 2.12 0.25 7.43
CA GLY A 37 1.17 1.32 7.14
C GLY A 37 1.59 2.23 5.98
N VAL A 38 2.51 1.78 5.12
CA VAL A 38 3.07 2.61 4.03
C VAL A 38 3.48 1.78 2.82
N ILE A 39 3.28 2.34 1.62
CA ILE A 39 3.81 1.83 0.36
C ILE A 39 5.03 2.69 -0.04
N PRO A 40 6.27 2.17 0.09
CA PRO A 40 7.47 3.00 -0.07
C PRO A 40 7.69 3.50 -1.51
N ASN A 41 7.38 2.66 -2.50
CA ASN A 41 7.55 2.96 -3.91
C ASN A 41 6.40 3.83 -4.41
N LEU A 42 6.71 4.99 -5.00
CA LEU A 42 5.73 5.97 -5.46
C LEU A 42 4.85 5.42 -6.59
N GLU A 43 5.43 4.71 -7.55
CA GLU A 43 4.70 4.11 -8.66
C GLU A 43 3.67 3.10 -8.13
N LYS A 44 4.07 2.20 -7.23
CA LYS A 44 3.15 1.23 -6.61
C LYS A 44 2.10 1.91 -5.75
N ALA A 45 2.46 2.96 -5.00
CA ALA A 45 1.49 3.73 -4.22
C ALA A 45 0.45 4.41 -5.10
N THR A 46 0.88 4.92 -6.27
CA THR A 46 -0.01 5.55 -7.27
C THR A 46 -0.96 4.52 -7.88
N MET A 47 -0.44 3.36 -8.31
CA MET A 47 -1.27 2.26 -8.82
C MET A 47 -2.31 1.79 -7.79
N VAL A 48 -1.92 1.69 -6.51
CA VAL A 48 -2.87 1.32 -5.44
C VAL A 48 -3.88 2.43 -5.21
N ALA A 49 -3.48 3.70 -5.21
CA ALA A 49 -4.38 4.85 -5.07
C ALA A 49 -5.47 4.83 -6.15
N GLU A 50 -5.08 4.71 -7.42
CA GLU A 50 -5.99 4.64 -8.56
C GLU A 50 -6.95 3.45 -8.47
N ALA A 51 -6.44 2.26 -8.13
CA ALA A 51 -7.24 1.05 -8.08
C ALA A 51 -8.15 0.94 -6.85
N SER A 52 -7.83 1.64 -5.76
CA SER A 52 -8.53 1.51 -4.48
C SER A 52 -9.41 2.71 -4.10
N GLY A 53 -9.27 3.84 -4.81
CA GLY A 53 -9.96 5.10 -4.51
C GLY A 53 -9.37 5.87 -3.34
N PHE A 54 -8.17 5.52 -2.88
CA PHE A 54 -7.45 6.24 -1.83
C PHE A 54 -6.53 7.31 -2.42
N ASP A 55 -6.26 8.37 -1.66
CA ASP A 55 -5.23 9.36 -2.01
C ASP A 55 -3.83 8.76 -1.80
N VAL A 56 -2.92 8.96 -2.77
CA VAL A 56 -1.52 8.54 -2.68
C VAL A 56 -0.81 9.12 -1.45
N ALA A 57 -1.18 10.33 -1.01
CA ALA A 57 -0.64 10.95 0.20
C ALA A 57 -1.04 10.20 1.47
N VAL A 58 -2.16 9.48 1.46
CA VAL A 58 -2.58 8.62 2.58
C VAL A 58 -1.83 7.28 2.55
N LEU A 59 -1.53 6.76 1.37
CA LEU A 59 -0.82 5.48 1.20
C LEU A 59 0.70 5.61 1.35
N ARG A 60 1.20 6.81 1.08
CA ARG A 60 2.59 7.21 1.19
C ARG A 60 2.64 8.59 1.84
N PRO A 61 2.26 8.69 3.13
CA PRO A 61 2.47 9.93 3.89
C PRO A 61 3.94 10.27 3.75
N ARG A 62 4.25 11.55 3.51
CA ARG A 62 5.62 12.05 3.28
C ARG A 62 6.54 11.29 4.23
N TYR A 63 7.29 10.36 3.65
CA TYR A 63 8.24 9.57 4.40
C TYR A 63 9.29 10.59 4.79
N GLU A 64 9.09 11.27 5.92
CA GLU A 64 10.20 11.85 6.65
C GLU A 64 11.12 10.65 6.83
N GLN A 65 12.15 10.57 5.97
CA GLN A 65 13.33 9.81 6.28
C GLN A 65 13.74 10.37 7.65
N LYS A 66 13.28 9.74 8.73
CA LYS A 66 13.99 9.80 9.99
C LYS A 66 15.34 9.22 9.64
N ALA A 67 16.28 10.12 9.35
CA ALA A 67 17.69 9.82 9.36
C ALA A 67 17.93 9.15 10.70
N LEU A 68 18.18 7.85 10.65
CA LEU A 68 18.72 7.08 11.76
C LEU A 68 20.22 7.37 11.84
#